data_AF-A0A3E4ZBA9-F1
#
_entry.id   AF-A0A3E4ZBA9-F1
#
_cell.length_a   1.000
_cell.length_b   1.000
_cell.length_c   1.000
_cell.angle_alpha   90.00
_cell.angle_beta   90.00
_cell.angle_gamma   90.00
#
_symmetry.space_group_name_H-M   'P 1'
#
loop_
_entity.id
_entity.type
_entity.pdbx_description
1 polymer ?
#
loop_
_entity_poly.entity_id
_entity_poly.type
_entity_poly.pdbx_seq_one_letter_code
_entity_poly.pdbx_strand_id
1 'polypeptide(L)' 'METNYIIIFDYSAGEVIKIKLTKEQIEESYKYDDFEAFLETLEDKYDFKLNNCLWMSTETYSERSFGF' A
#
# COMPACT_ATOMS: atom_id res chain seq x y z
N MET A 1 12.46 -1.95 2.22
CA MET A 1 12.71 -0.79 1.32
C MET A 1 12.51 0.51 2.10
N GLU A 2 13.11 1.64 1.73
CA GLU A 2 12.84 2.93 2.41
C GLU A 2 11.42 3.41 2.04
N THR A 3 10.42 2.93 2.77
CA THR A 3 9.00 3.19 2.52
C THR A 3 8.24 3.12 3.83
N ASN A 4 7.46 4.14 4.14
CA ASN A 4 6.65 4.20 5.38
C ASN A 4 5.15 4.10 5.09
N TYR A 5 4.73 4.44 3.87
CA TYR A 5 3.33 4.50 3.49
C TYR A 5 3.11 3.80 2.15
N ILE A 6 1.97 3.12 2.03
CA ILE A 6 1.43 2.58 0.79
C ILE A 6 0.10 3.27 0.53
N ILE A 7 -0.09 3.72 -0.70
CA ILE A 7 -1.35 4.28 -1.18
C ILE A 7 -1.84 3.35 -2.28
N ILE A 8 -3.02 2.78 -2.09
CA ILE A 8 -3.67 1.84 -3.00
C ILE A 8 -4.94 2.49 -3.54
N PHE A 9 -5.11 2.45 -4.85
CA PHE A 9 -6.29 2.89 -5.58
C PHE A 9 -7.05 1.65 -6.04
N ASP A 10 -8.06 1.23 -5.28
CA ASP A 10 -8.93 0.12 -5.65
C ASP A 10 -10.00 0.63 -6.62
N TYR A 11 -9.83 0.30 -7.89
CA TYR A 11 -10.76 0.74 -8.94
C TYR A 11 -12.02 -0.14 -9.03
N SER A 12 -12.06 -1.28 -8.34
CA SER A 12 -13.24 -2.13 -8.27
C SER A 12 -14.26 -1.64 -7.24
N ALA A 13 -13.77 -1.04 -6.15
CA ALA A 13 -14.59 -0.43 -5.09
C ALA A 13 -14.68 1.11 -5.20
N GLY A 14 -13.76 1.75 -5.94
CA GLY A 14 -13.67 3.21 -6.01
C GLY A 14 -13.06 3.84 -4.76
N GLU A 15 -12.08 3.17 -4.16
CA GLU A 15 -11.51 3.51 -2.85
C GLU A 15 -10.03 3.90 -2.93
N VAL A 16 -9.60 4.72 -1.97
CA VAL A 16 -8.18 5.02 -1.73
C VAL A 16 -7.81 4.50 -0.34
N ILE A 17 -7.03 3.43 -0.30
CA ILE A 17 -6.58 2.78 0.94
C ILE A 17 -5.17 3.29 1.26
N LYS A 18 -4.98 3.72 2.51
CA LYS A 18 -3.75 4.35 2.98
C LYS A 18 -3.19 3.58 4.15
N ILE A 19 -2.06 2.92 3.95
CA ILE A 19 -1.45 2.03 4.92
C ILE A 19 -0.13 2.65 5.39
N LYS A 20 -0.03 2.96 6.68
CA LYS A 20 1.26 3.23 7.31
C LYS A 20 1.89 1.92 7.75
N LEU A 21 3.06 1.59 7.21
CA LEU A 21 3.77 0.36 7.58
C LEU A 21 4.28 0.46 9.02
N THR A 22 4.11 -0.64 9.75
CA THR A 22 4.77 -0.87 11.04
C THR A 22 6.25 -1.17 10.83
N LYS A 23 7.05 -1.08 11.90
CA LYS A 23 8.49 -1.43 11.83
C LYS A 23 8.66 -2.88 11.38
N GLU A 24 7.85 -3.78 11.92
CA GLU A 24 7.85 -5.20 11.58
C GLU A 24 7.51 -5.41 10.10
N GLN A 25 6.54 -4.69 9.55
CA GLN A 25 6.20 -4.78 8.13
C GLN A 25 7.31 -4.19 7.22
N ILE A 26 7.99 -3.13 7.65
CA ILE A 26 9.13 -2.58 6.91
C ILE A 26 10.26 -3.60 6.87
N GLU A 27 10.59 -4.22 8.01
CA GLU A 27 11.60 -5.28 8.12
C GLU A 27 11.23 -6.51 7.27
N GLU A 28 9.98 -6.95 7.34
CA GLU A 28 9.43 -8.05 6.55
C GLU A 28 9.54 -7.77 5.05
N SER A 29 9.29 -6.52 4.63
CA SER A 29 9.38 -6.08 3.24
C SER A 29 10.75 -6.34 2.59
N TYR A 30 11.84 -6.45 3.36
CA TYR A 30 13.17 -6.72 2.83
C TYR A 30 13.41 -8.20 2.50
N LYS A 31 12.49 -9.10 2.88
CA LYS A 31 12.58 -10.54 2.61
C LYS A 31 12.02 -10.94 1.24
N TYR A 32 11.36 -10.02 0.54
CA TYR A 32 10.73 -10.25 -0.76
C TYR A 32 11.60 -9.69 -1.88
N ASP A 33 11.60 -10.40 -3.02
CA ASP A 33 12.41 -10.02 -4.19
C ASP A 33 11.91 -8.72 -4.86
N ASP A 34 10.60 -8.48 -4.78
CA ASP A 34 9.96 -7.24 -5.20
C ASP A 34 8.92 -6.78 -4.19
N PHE A 35 8.49 -5.53 -4.32
CA PHE A 35 7.53 -4.94 -3.39
C PHE A 35 6.10 -5.43 -3.64
N GLU A 36 5.78 -5.88 -4.85
CA GLU A 36 4.45 -6.35 -5.21
C GLU A 36 4.14 -7.67 -4.49
N ALA A 37 5.08 -8.60 -4.45
CA ALA A 37 5.01 -9.85 -3.68
C ALA A 37 4.82 -9.58 -2.16
N PHE A 38 5.40 -8.50 -1.63
CA PHE A 38 5.12 -8.07 -0.26
C PHE A 38 3.69 -7.55 -0.10
N LEU A 39 3.19 -6.76 -1.06
CA LEU A 39 1.81 -6.23 -1.03
C LEU A 39 0.75 -7.32 -1.10
N GLU A 40 0.98 -8.40 -1.85
CA GLU A 40 0.09 -9.56 -1.91
C GLU A 40 -0.18 -10.14 -0.50
N THR A 41 0.82 -10.10 0.40
CA THR A 41 0.65 -10.58 1.78
C THR A 41 -0.24 -9.71 2.66
N LEU A 42 -0.55 -8.50 2.18
CA LEU A 42 -1.36 -7.51 2.89
C LEU A 42 -2.83 -7.53 2.46
N GLU A 43 -3.17 -8.22 1.37
CA GLU A 43 -4.53 -8.28 0.80
C GLU A 43 -5.58 -8.65 1.87
N ASP A 44 -5.41 -9.79 2.53
CA ASP A 44 -6.34 -10.28 3.56
C ASP A 44 -6.41 -9.36 4.79
N LYS A 45 -5.28 -8.73 5.14
CA LYS A 45 -5.17 -7.90 6.34
C LYS A 45 -5.91 -6.57 6.20
N TYR A 46 -5.90 -5.99 5.00
CA TYR A 46 -6.48 -4.68 4.72
C TYR A 46 -7.66 -4.73 3.75
N ASP A 47 -8.15 -5.94 3.43
CA ASP A 47 -9.34 -6.21 2.62
C ASP A 47 -9.31 -5.53 1.24
N PHE A 48 -8.27 -5.80 0.45
CA PHE A 48 -8.15 -5.36 -0.93
C PHE A 48 -7.65 -6.49 -1.83
N LYS A 49 -7.79 -6.33 -3.15
CA LYS A 49 -7.18 -7.23 -4.14
C LYS A 49 -6.24 -6.45 -5.04
N LEU A 50 -4.95 -6.75 -4.96
CA LEU A 50 -3.87 -6.04 -5.65
C LEU A 50 -4.07 -6.05 -7.17
N ASN A 51 -4.60 -7.13 -7.72
CA ASN A 51 -4.93 -7.21 -9.15
C ASN A 51 -6.01 -6.20 -9.60
N ASN A 52 -6.83 -5.72 -8.67
CA ASN A 52 -7.86 -4.70 -8.86
C ASN A 52 -7.38 -3.30 -8.44
N CYS A 53 -6.07 -3.11 -8.26
CA CYS A 53 -5.51 -1.89 -7.72
C CYS A 53 -4.40 -1.27 -8.58
N LEU A 54 -4.24 0.05 -8.47
CA LEU A 54 -2.96 0.72 -8.69
C LEU A 54 -2.37 1.09 -7.34
N TRP A 55 -1.06 1.16 -7.20
CA TRP A 55 -0.45 1.49 -5.91
C TRP A 55 0.83 2.31 -6.05
N MET A 56 1.20 2.98 -4.96
CA MET A 56 2.49 3.64 -4.81
C MET A 56 3.01 3.49 -3.37
N SER A 57 4.32 3.50 -3.21
CA SER A 57 5.03 3.59 -1.94
C SER A 57 5.67 4.96 -1.76
N THR A 58 5.73 5.46 -0.52
CA THR A 58 6.43 6.71 -0.18
C THR A 58 6.92 6.73 1.26
N GLU A 59 8.01 7.46 1.52
CA GLU A 59 8.51 7.73 2.86
C GLU A 59 7.65 8.74 3.63
N THR A 60 7.08 9.71 2.92
CA THR A 60 6.25 10.76 3.50
C THR A 60 4.92 10.84 2.75
N TYR A 61 3.83 10.96 3.50
CA TYR A 61 2.49 11.01 2.95
C TYR A 61 1.86 12.38 3.17
N SER A 62 1.31 12.94 2.09
CA SER A 62 0.51 14.17 2.08
C SER A 62 -0.55 14.02 0.99
N GLU A 63 -1.78 14.39 1.30
CA GLU A 63 -2.93 14.34 0.39
C GLU A 63 -3.57 15.71 0.29
N ARG A 64 -3.95 16.06 -0.92
CA ARG A 64 -4.69 17.29 -1.22
C ARG A 64 -5.93 16.88 -2.00
N SER A 65 -7.08 17.30 -1.50
CA SER A 65 -8.38 17.03 -2.12
C SER A 65 -9.01 18.33 -2.59
N PHE A 66 -9.60 18.31 -3.77
CA PHE A 66 -10.27 19.46 -4.37
C PHE A 66 -11.67 19.01 -4.82
N GLY A 67 -12.74 19.66 -4.34
CA GLY A 67 -14.11 19.35 -4.76
C GLY A 67 -14.65 17.97 -4.33
N PHE A 68 -14.15 17.43 -3.22
CA PHE A 68 -14.58 16.19 -2.57
C PHE A 68 -15.47 16.50 -1.36
#